data_AF-A0A0N0GV74-F1
#
_entry.id   AF-A0A0N0GV74-F1
#
_cell.length_a   1.000
_cell.length_b   1.000
_cell.length_c   1.000
_cell.angle_alpha   90.00
_cell.angle_beta   90.00
_cell.angle_gamma   90.00
#
_symmetry.space_group_name_H-M   'P 1'
#
loop_
_entity.id
_entity.type
_entity.pdbx_description
1 polymer ?
#
loop_
_entity_poly.entity_id
_entity_poly.type
_entity_poly.pdbx_seq_one_letter_code
_entity_poly.pdbx_strand_id
1 'polypeptide(L)' 'MAGAALPLVVTAPAQADPTDCAVYLATKGYKVGNLVKGICETYANNPTHSTPPIPCMKDFHRIGVKWSHAEEACNRAIE' A
#
# COMPACT_ATOMS: atom_id res chain seq x y z
N MET A 1 27.97 2.60 -37.96
CA MET A 1 27.18 3.43 -37.03
C MET A 1 26.72 2.50 -35.91
N ALA A 2 27.22 2.70 -34.69
CA ALA A 2 26.81 1.91 -33.53
C ALA A 2 25.48 2.46 -33.01
N GLY A 3 24.38 1.73 -33.26
CA GLY A 3 23.09 2.03 -32.67
C GLY A 3 23.09 1.57 -31.23
N ALA A 4 23.34 2.48 -30.29
CA ALA A 4 23.15 2.22 -28.89
C ALA A 4 21.64 2.05 -28.64
N ALA A 5 21.18 0.80 -28.55
CA ALA A 5 19.87 0.48 -27.99
C ALA A 5 19.91 0.89 -26.51
N LEU A 6 19.37 2.06 -26.21
CA LEU A 6 19.17 2.50 -24.83
C LEU A 6 18.30 1.43 -24.14
N PRO A 7 18.70 0.92 -22.96
CA PRO A 7 17.84 0.04 -22.22
C PRO A 7 16.56 0.82 -21.92
N LEU A 8 15.45 0.33 -22.45
CA LEU A 8 14.12 0.73 -22.02
C LEU A 8 14.12 0.53 -20.51
N VAL A 9 14.26 1.62 -19.77
CA VAL A 9 13.99 1.62 -18.33
C VAL A 9 12.53 1.20 -18.24
N VAL A 10 12.32 -0.07 -17.93
CA VAL A 10 11.07 -0.56 -17.37
C VAL A 10 10.93 0.24 -16.09
N THR A 11 10.21 1.36 -16.18
CA THR A 11 9.46 1.86 -15.04
C THR A 11 8.50 0.72 -14.73
N ALA A 12 8.91 -0.18 -13.83
CA ALA A 12 8.01 -1.16 -13.27
C ALA A 12 6.71 -0.42 -12.95
N PRO A 13 5.54 -0.96 -13.33
CA PRO A 13 4.31 -0.26 -13.06
C PRO A 13 4.34 0.09 -11.57
N ALA A 14 3.94 1.31 -11.22
CA ALA A 14 3.36 1.60 -9.93
C ALA A 14 2.12 0.70 -9.85
N GLN A 15 2.36 -0.59 -9.60
CA GLN A 15 1.31 -1.52 -9.26
C GLN A 15 0.90 -1.02 -7.89
N ALA A 16 -0.38 -0.67 -7.74
CA ALA A 16 -1.03 -0.59 -6.45
C ALA A 16 -0.78 -1.90 -5.72
N ASP A 17 0.36 -1.90 -5.05
CA ASP A 17 0.95 -3.06 -4.48
C ASP A 17 0.42 -3.08 -3.05
N PRO A 18 -0.36 -4.08 -2.64
CA PRO A 18 -0.67 -4.26 -1.22
C PRO A 18 0.62 -4.33 -0.38
N THR A 19 1.76 -4.57 -1.04
CA THR A 19 3.12 -4.44 -0.54
C THR A 19 3.47 -3.02 -0.06
N ASP A 20 3.07 -1.91 -0.71
CA ASP A 20 3.44 -0.55 -0.27
C ASP A 20 2.77 -0.17 1.06
N CYS A 21 1.50 -0.54 1.21
CA CYS A 21 0.76 -0.44 2.47
C CYS A 21 1.46 -1.19 3.62
N ALA A 22 1.91 -2.42 3.36
CA ALA A 22 2.63 -3.23 4.34
C ALA A 22 4.01 -2.66 4.65
N VAL A 23 4.77 -2.25 3.63
CA VAL A 23 6.11 -1.65 3.76
C VAL A 23 6.03 -0.37 4.57
N TYR A 24 5.08 0.53 4.29
CA TYR A 24 4.87 1.75 5.07
C TYR A 24 4.72 1.44 6.55
N LEU A 25 3.84 0.49 6.91
CA LEU A 25 3.63 0.12 8.30
C LEU A 25 4.89 -0.48 8.95
N ALA A 26 5.66 -1.29 8.21
CA ALA A 26 6.97 -1.76 8.68
C ALA A 26 7.95 -0.60 8.95
N THR A 27 8.01 0.40 8.06
CA THR A 27 8.89 1.58 8.27
C THR A 27 8.49 2.42 9.49
N LYS A 28 7.20 2.40 9.87
CA LYS A 28 6.71 3.04 11.09
C LYS A 28 6.92 2.20 12.36
N GLY A 29 7.48 1.00 12.24
CA GLY A 29 7.76 0.10 13.36
C GLY A 29 6.61 -0.83 13.74
N TYR A 30 5.58 -0.96 12.89
CA TYR A 30 4.51 -1.93 13.11
C TYR A 30 4.94 -3.34 12.70
N LYS A 31 4.40 -4.34 13.41
CA LYS A 31 4.56 -5.73 13.04
C LYS A 31 3.64 -6.08 11.87
N VAL A 32 4.23 -6.24 10.69
CA VAL A 32 3.52 -6.68 9.50
C VAL A 32 3.32 -8.20 9.55
N GLY A 33 2.14 -8.62 10.00
CA GLY A 33 1.70 -10.02 9.98
C GLY A 33 0.60 -10.27 8.95
N ASN A 34 0.01 -11.45 8.97
CA ASN A 34 -1.08 -11.83 8.06
C ASN A 34 -2.28 -10.89 8.14
N LEU A 35 -2.56 -10.30 9.31
CA LEU A 35 -3.63 -9.32 9.46
C LEU A 35 -3.36 -8.03 8.66
N VAL A 36 -2.15 -7.47 8.76
CA VAL A 36 -1.78 -6.26 8.00
C VAL A 36 -1.84 -6.54 6.51
N LYS A 37 -1.28 -7.67 6.06
CA LYS A 37 -1.32 -8.08 4.66
C LYS A 37 -2.75 -8.27 4.16
N GLY A 38 -3.59 -8.98 4.92
CA GLY A 38 -4.98 -9.21 4.54
C GLY A 38 -5.79 -7.91 4.44
N ILE A 39 -5.53 -6.93 5.32
CA ILE A 39 -6.16 -5.61 5.23
C ILE A 39 -5.68 -4.89 3.96
N CYS A 40 -4.36 -4.78 3.75
CA CYS A 40 -3.80 -4.14 2.55
C CYS A 40 -4.33 -4.78 1.26
N GLU A 41 -4.36 -6.12 1.16
CA GLU A 41 -4.89 -6.86 0.01
C GLU A 41 -6.40 -6.63 -0.20
N THR A 42 -7.18 -6.61 0.89
CA THR A 42 -8.63 -6.38 0.81
C THR A 42 -8.95 -5.02 0.20
N TYR A 43 -8.21 -3.97 0.59
CA TYR A 43 -8.46 -2.62 0.11
C TYR A 43 -7.75 -2.30 -1.21
N ALA A 44 -6.62 -2.93 -1.52
CA ALA A 44 -5.98 -2.85 -2.84
C ALA A 44 -6.87 -3.41 -3.96
N ASN A 45 -7.60 -4.50 -3.68
CA ASN A 45 -8.50 -5.13 -4.66
C ASN A 45 -9.91 -4.53 -4.69
N ASN A 46 -10.22 -3.59 -3.78
CA ASN A 46 -11.54 -2.97 -3.70
C ASN A 46 -11.41 -1.45 -3.52
N PRO A 47 -10.89 -0.74 -4.54
CA PRO A 47 -10.77 0.70 -4.52
C PRO A 47 -12.18 1.28 -4.53
N THR A 48 -12.78 1.43 -3.36
CA THR A 48 -14.09 2.08 -3.17
C THR A 48 -13.90 3.59 -3.30
N HIS A 49 -13.49 4.02 -4.50
CA HIS A 49 -13.61 5.30 -5.20
C HIS A 49 -13.46 6.64 -4.46
N SER A 50 -13.13 6.75 -3.18
CA SER A 50 -12.94 8.05 -2.54
C SER A 50 -12.16 7.94 -1.26
N THR A 51 -10.96 8.55 -1.24
CA THR A 51 -10.19 8.83 -0.01
C THR A 51 -9.82 7.56 0.77
N PRO A 52 -8.93 7.61 1.78
CA PRO A 52 -8.61 6.40 2.53
C PRO A 52 -9.92 5.90 3.16
N PRO A 53 -10.37 4.68 2.84
CA PRO A 53 -11.68 4.25 3.26
C PRO A 53 -11.73 4.28 4.80
N ILE A 54 -12.71 5.00 5.38
CA ILE A 54 -13.04 4.90 6.81
C ILE A 54 -12.98 3.43 7.31
N PRO A 55 -13.51 2.43 6.58
CA PRO A 55 -13.39 1.03 7.01
C PRO A 55 -11.93 0.52 7.04
N CYS A 56 -11.09 0.90 6.08
CA CYS A 56 -9.66 0.56 6.08
C CYS A 56 -8.94 1.11 7.30
N MET A 57 -9.15 2.38 7.61
CA MET A 57 -8.55 3.00 8.80
C MET A 57 -9.02 2.32 10.09
N LYS A 58 -10.30 1.93 10.16
CA LYS A 58 -10.89 1.25 11.32
C LYS A 58 -10.29 -0.14 11.55
N ASP A 59 -10.04 -0.91 10.49
CA ASP A 59 -9.42 -2.23 10.59
C ASP A 59 -7.98 -2.14 11.10
N PHE A 60 -7.23 -1.16 10.60
CA PHE A 60 -5.89 -0.85 11.11
C PHE A 60 -5.91 -0.37 12.56
N HIS A 61 -6.85 0.49 12.91
CA HIS A 61 -6.99 0.98 14.28
C HIS A 61 -7.30 -0.15 15.26
N ARG A 62 -8.14 -1.13 14.86
CA ARG A 62 -8.47 -2.31 15.65
C ARG A 62 -7.26 -3.18 15.98
N ILE A 63 -6.23 -3.19 15.12
CA ILE A 63 -4.98 -3.92 15.35
C ILE A 63 -3.87 -3.05 15.97
N GLY A 64 -4.20 -1.83 16.41
CA GLY A 64 -3.29 -0.94 17.15
C GLY A 64 -2.48 0.03 16.28
N VAL A 65 -2.82 0.18 15.00
CA VAL A 65 -2.22 1.21 14.14
C VAL A 65 -2.86 2.57 14.46
N LYS A 66 -2.04 3.62 14.49
CA LYS A 66 -2.52 5.00 14.73
C LYS A 66 -3.33 5.46 13.53
N TRP A 67 -4.39 6.24 13.75
CA TRP A 67 -5.25 6.76 12.68
C TRP A 67 -4.47 7.42 11.54
N SER A 68 -3.51 8.31 11.83
CA SER A 68 -2.69 8.96 10.79
C SER A 68 -1.79 7.99 10.01
N HIS A 69 -1.35 6.89 10.63
CA HIS A 69 -0.58 5.86 9.92
C HIS A 69 -1.50 4.94 9.12
N ALA A 70 -2.71 4.68 9.62
CA ALA A 70 -3.71 3.90 8.93
C ALA A 70 -4.19 4.63 7.67
N GLU A 71 -4.45 5.94 7.76
CA GLU A 71 -4.83 6.80 6.65
C GLU A 71 -3.83 6.72 5.49
N GLU A 72 -2.55 6.94 5.80
CA GLU A 72 -1.46 6.89 4.83
C GLU A 72 -1.25 5.47 4.26
N ALA A 73 -1.35 4.42 5.10
CA ALA A 73 -1.29 3.03 4.63
C ALA A 73 -2.45 2.67 3.70
N CYS A 74 -3.65 3.18 3.98
CA CYS A 74 -4.84 2.98 3.16
C CYS A 74 -4.75 3.74 1.83
N ASN A 75 -4.16 4.93 1.80
CA ASN A 75 -3.88 5.65 0.56
C ASN A 75 -2.91 4.86 -0.31
N ARG A 76 -1.82 4.36 0.27
CA ARG A 76 -0.80 3.55 -0.44
C ARG A 76 -1.31 2.20 -0.92
N ALA A 77 -2.38 1.67 -0.31
CA ALA A 77 -2.98 0.41 -0.76
C ALA A 77 -3.71 0.57 -2.11
N ILE A 78 -4.11 1.78 -2.50
CA ILE A 78 -4.91 2.06 -3.71
C ILE A 78 -4.14 2.86 -4.78
N GLU A 79 -2.87 3.20 -4.54
CA GLU A 79 -2.00 3.99 -5.45
C GLU A 79 -1.31 3.15 -6.52
#